data_AF-A0A9X2EE87-F1
#
_entry.id   AF-A0A9X2EE87-F1
#
_cell.length_a   1.000
_cell.length_b   1.000
_cell.length_c   1.000
_cell.angle_alpha   90.00
_cell.angle_beta   90.00
_cell.angle_gamma   90.00
#
_symmetry.space_group_name_H-M   'P 1'
#
loop_
_entity.id
_entity.type
_entity.pdbx_description
1 polymer ?
#
loop_
_entity_poly.entity_id
_entity_poly.type
_entity_poly.pdbx_seq_one_letter_code
_entity_poly.pdbx_strand_id
1 'polypeptide(L)'
;MSLMLPINFAWSSESSALQLDLMAYTLPRSIAAGVIIALVVAVFATTVNHGLAAWGAALFGIVIMYVNHVAGQHAGPVTSLSTLNYVDSIAAGILFGGIATAVLHGRPQVFGWTLGALSSVVIGTAVPAPHGEAHSTGLGTVYSPTGDTPPLWLIVVTMIVVAVGTVLNRHRSGIERRSFELPMAPILAGTLFVGVTLFGTEWLAHHGDNLVDIGTAALATVVAGMIAAMLLPRRDGTLVLLTIALSGVGATLLPSAVPTWTAIPLIAVVAGGILLGFRRPAPMAALAAFAATAVLGALTAGGAASPVRTAAFSIVLAALSGYCFSSAAPRYNPTRVLGMAIVFVPSVVVALRDHPSRNDYGTVTVENGHWYYTQTPTPDSPTPYWTAFAITIACVIGLIALRRWRAPTIPGTRGKAAES
;
A
#
# COMPACT_ATOMS: atom_id res chain seq x y z
N MET A 1 -4.21 -2.40 -9.23
CA MET A 1 -3.73 -1.47 -8.17
C MET A 1 -2.47 -2.02 -7.51
N SER A 2 -1.33 -1.85 -8.18
CA SER A 2 -0.30 -1.07 -7.49
C SER A 2 -0.98 0.26 -7.16
N LEU A 3 -1.18 0.55 -5.88
CA LEU A 3 -1.83 1.81 -5.45
C LEU A 3 -0.98 3.06 -5.77
N MET A 4 0.16 2.85 -6.42
CA MET A 4 1.01 3.85 -7.01
C MET A 4 1.30 3.35 -8.42
N LEU A 5 0.79 4.05 -9.43
CA LEU A 5 1.62 4.71 -10.42
C LEU A 5 0.73 5.24 -11.55
N PRO A 6 0.53 6.56 -11.59
CA PRO A 6 0.47 7.27 -12.86
C PRO A 6 1.88 7.19 -13.44
N ILE A 7 2.12 6.26 -14.36
CA ILE A 7 3.35 6.30 -15.16
C ILE A 7 3.16 7.43 -16.17
N ASN A 8 4.06 8.40 -16.14
CA ASN A 8 4.09 9.45 -17.14
C ASN A 8 4.91 9.01 -18.36
N PHE A 9 4.29 9.01 -19.54
CA PHE A 9 4.90 8.73 -20.83
C PHE A 9 5.52 9.96 -21.52
N ALA A 10 5.61 11.10 -20.83
CA ALA A 10 6.11 12.34 -21.43
C ALA A 10 7.60 12.28 -21.84
N TRP A 11 8.41 11.41 -21.24
CA TRP A 11 9.80 11.16 -21.68
C TRP A 11 9.92 9.97 -22.64
N SER A 12 8.80 9.34 -22.96
CA SER A 12 8.71 8.08 -23.68
C SER A 12 8.21 8.27 -25.11
N SER A 13 8.25 9.49 -25.65
CA SER A 13 7.93 9.75 -27.07
C SER A 13 8.82 8.94 -28.02
N GLU A 14 9.94 8.39 -27.53
CA GLU A 14 10.81 7.45 -28.25
C GLU A 14 10.84 6.01 -27.68
N SER A 15 10.07 5.68 -26.63
CA SER A 15 10.11 4.33 -26.05
C SER A 15 9.23 3.36 -26.84
N SER A 16 9.80 2.23 -27.27
CA SER A 16 9.03 1.17 -27.96
C SER A 16 7.91 0.58 -27.09
N ALA A 17 6.80 0.17 -27.69
CA ALA A 17 5.69 -0.50 -26.99
C ALA A 17 6.12 -1.73 -26.16
N LEU A 18 7.22 -2.37 -26.57
CA LEU A 18 7.86 -3.47 -25.84
C LEU A 18 8.43 -3.03 -24.47
N GLN A 19 8.96 -1.81 -24.37
CA GLN A 19 9.49 -1.28 -23.12
C GLN A 19 8.37 -0.92 -22.14
N LEU A 20 7.20 -0.51 -22.64
CA LEU A 20 6.00 -0.27 -21.85
C LEU A 20 5.42 -1.56 -21.26
N ASP A 21 5.38 -2.62 -22.06
CA ASP A 21 4.92 -3.94 -21.59
C ASP A 21 5.90 -4.53 -20.55
N LEU A 22 7.20 -4.43 -20.79
CA LEU A 22 8.24 -4.83 -19.82
C LEU A 22 8.16 -4.06 -18.49
N MET A 23 7.72 -2.79 -18.51
CA MET A 23 7.48 -2.02 -17.28
C MET A 23 6.27 -2.53 -16.51
N ALA A 24 5.15 -2.82 -17.18
CA ALA A 24 3.94 -3.35 -16.52
C ALA A 24 4.21 -4.66 -15.77
N TYR A 25 5.10 -5.51 -16.31
CA TYR A 25 5.51 -6.76 -15.66
C TYR A 25 6.51 -6.60 -14.50
N THR A 26 7.33 -5.56 -14.49
CA THR A 26 8.41 -5.40 -13.49
C THR A 26 7.99 -4.61 -12.25
N LEU A 27 6.96 -3.77 -12.35
CA LEU A 27 6.49 -2.90 -11.26
C LEU A 27 5.94 -3.63 -10.02
N PRO A 28 5.07 -4.66 -10.13
CA PRO A 28 4.65 -5.46 -8.98
C PRO A 28 5.82 -6.02 -8.18
N ARG A 29 6.86 -6.47 -8.90
CA ARG A 29 8.07 -7.05 -8.31
C ARG A 29 8.93 -5.99 -7.64
N SER A 30 9.07 -4.79 -8.22
CA SER A 30 9.82 -3.69 -7.60
C SER A 30 9.17 -3.22 -6.30
N ILE A 31 7.85 -3.05 -6.28
CA ILE A 31 7.10 -2.65 -5.08
C ILE A 31 7.25 -3.70 -3.98
N ALA A 32 7.12 -4.98 -4.32
CA ALA A 32 7.31 -6.08 -3.38
C ALA A 32 8.74 -6.10 -2.80
N ALA A 33 9.76 -5.87 -3.62
CA ALA A 33 11.14 -5.73 -3.15
C ALA A 33 11.27 -4.56 -2.16
N GLY A 34 10.74 -3.38 -2.50
CA GLY A 34 10.71 -2.21 -1.61
C GLY A 34 10.03 -2.49 -0.27
N VAL A 35 8.90 -3.20 -0.29
CA VAL A 35 8.16 -3.63 0.90
C VAL A 35 8.98 -4.58 1.79
N ILE A 36 9.65 -5.58 1.19
CA ILE A 36 10.51 -6.50 1.94
C ILE A 36 11.67 -5.73 2.56
N ILE A 37 12.30 -4.82 1.80
CA ILE A 37 13.37 -3.96 2.31
C ILE A 37 12.87 -3.08 3.46
N ALA A 38 11.67 -2.51 3.37
CA ALA A 38 11.08 -1.73 4.46
C ALA A 38 10.92 -2.55 5.74
N LEU A 39 10.48 -3.80 5.64
CA LEU A 39 10.38 -4.71 6.78
C LEU A 39 11.73 -5.06 7.39
N VAL A 40 12.71 -5.37 6.54
CA VAL A 40 14.08 -5.68 6.95
C VAL A 40 14.67 -4.48 7.69
N VAL A 41 14.62 -3.28 7.10
CA VAL A 41 15.08 -2.04 7.73
C VAL A 41 14.35 -1.76 9.02
N ALA A 42 13.03 -1.94 9.07
CA ALA A 42 12.26 -1.74 10.30
C ALA A 42 12.69 -2.72 11.41
N VAL A 43 12.88 -4.01 11.11
CA VAL A 43 13.32 -4.97 12.11
C VAL A 43 14.74 -4.64 12.59
N PHE A 44 15.70 -4.41 11.69
CA PHE A 44 17.07 -4.06 12.06
C PHE A 44 17.15 -2.75 12.85
N ALA A 45 16.42 -1.71 12.44
CA ALA A 45 16.41 -0.45 13.17
C ALA A 45 15.81 -0.62 14.58
N THR A 46 14.83 -1.51 14.78
CA THR A 46 14.33 -1.82 16.13
C THR A 46 15.30 -2.65 16.97
N THR A 47 16.16 -3.49 16.38
CA THR A 47 17.11 -4.31 17.16
C THR A 47 18.34 -3.52 17.62
N VAL A 48 18.81 -2.56 16.82
CA VAL A 48 20.02 -1.77 17.10
C VAL A 48 19.86 -0.82 18.31
N ASN A 49 18.62 -0.55 18.75
CA ASN A 49 18.31 0.33 19.90
C ASN A 49 19.07 1.68 19.88
N HIS A 50 19.21 2.25 18.68
CA HIS A 50 19.82 3.56 18.53
C HIS A 50 18.99 4.38 17.56
N GLY A 51 18.45 5.51 18.02
CA GLY A 51 17.62 6.39 17.18
C GLY A 51 18.34 6.83 15.90
N LEU A 52 19.66 7.04 15.98
CA LEU A 52 20.50 7.33 14.80
C LEU A 52 20.47 6.23 13.74
N ALA A 53 20.34 4.95 14.08
CA ALA A 53 20.30 3.89 13.08
C ALA A 53 19.01 3.99 12.24
N ALA A 54 17.87 4.26 12.89
CA ALA A 54 16.59 4.44 12.21
C ALA A 54 16.56 5.71 11.35
N TRP A 55 16.98 6.84 11.92
CA TRP A 55 17.05 8.13 11.22
C TRP A 55 18.12 8.13 10.11
N GLY A 56 19.27 7.49 10.34
CA GLY A 56 20.34 7.33 9.37
C GLY A 56 19.94 6.43 8.20
N ALA A 57 19.21 5.33 8.46
CA ALA A 57 18.63 4.51 7.40
C ALA A 57 17.63 5.32 6.57
N ALA A 58 16.75 6.08 7.21
CA ALA A 58 15.82 6.98 6.50
C ALA A 58 16.56 8.01 5.64
N LEU A 59 17.61 8.64 6.19
CA LEU A 59 18.44 9.61 5.47
C LEU A 59 19.15 8.96 4.28
N PHE A 60 19.67 7.75 4.45
CA PHE A 60 20.30 7.00 3.37
C PHE A 60 19.32 6.67 2.24
N GLY A 61 18.10 6.23 2.58
CA GLY A 61 17.04 5.96 1.60
C GLY A 61 16.68 7.19 0.75
N ILE A 62 16.46 8.35 1.38
CA ILE A 62 16.11 9.58 0.64
C ILE A 62 17.29 10.10 -0.19
N VAL A 63 18.54 9.91 0.26
CA VAL A 63 19.74 10.27 -0.52
C VAL A 63 19.86 9.39 -1.77
N ILE A 64 19.64 8.07 -1.66
CA ILE A 64 19.61 7.19 -2.84
C ILE A 64 18.53 7.66 -3.81
N MET A 65 17.33 7.95 -3.32
CA MET A 65 16.21 8.41 -4.17
C MET A 65 16.55 9.72 -4.89
N TYR A 66 17.18 10.67 -4.19
CA TYR A 66 17.65 11.94 -4.76
C TYR A 66 18.71 11.72 -5.84
N VAL A 67 19.73 10.90 -5.58
CA VAL A 67 20.78 10.57 -6.55
C VAL A 67 20.17 9.89 -7.77
N ASN A 68 19.23 8.97 -7.58
CA ASN A 68 18.55 8.28 -8.68
C ASN A 68 17.78 9.25 -9.57
N HIS A 69 17.05 10.21 -8.99
CA HIS A 69 16.32 11.22 -9.76
C HIS A 69 17.24 12.19 -10.49
N VAL A 70 18.31 12.66 -9.85
CA VAL A 70 19.29 13.55 -10.50
C VAL A 70 20.04 12.82 -11.63
N ALA A 71 20.42 11.56 -11.40
CA ALA A 71 21.04 10.73 -12.43
C ALA A 71 20.07 10.46 -13.59
N GLY A 72 18.79 10.19 -13.29
CA GLY A 72 17.74 9.97 -14.27
C GLY A 72 17.51 11.16 -15.20
N GLN A 73 17.66 12.39 -14.71
CA GLN A 73 17.57 13.60 -15.53
C GLN A 73 18.72 13.74 -16.55
N HIS A 74 19.87 13.13 -16.28
CA HIS A 74 21.06 13.19 -17.14
C HIS A 74 21.29 11.89 -17.92
N ALA A 75 20.43 10.89 -17.73
CA ALA A 75 20.61 9.58 -18.29
C ALA A 75 20.14 9.56 -19.75
N GLY A 76 21.00 9.10 -20.66
CA GLY A 76 20.64 8.95 -22.07
C GLY A 76 19.58 7.86 -22.31
N PRO A 77 19.05 7.76 -23.55
CA PRO A 77 17.96 6.84 -23.92
C PRO A 77 18.23 5.35 -23.67
N VAL A 78 19.46 4.98 -23.32
CA VAL A 78 19.91 3.61 -23.05
C VAL A 78 19.63 3.18 -21.59
N THR A 79 19.26 4.10 -20.69
CA THR A 79 18.90 3.72 -19.33
C THR A 79 17.50 3.11 -19.24
N SER A 80 17.45 1.86 -18.76
CA SER A 80 16.18 1.15 -18.59
C SER A 80 15.36 1.76 -17.45
N LEU A 81 14.18 2.29 -17.76
CA LEU A 81 13.20 2.76 -16.77
C LEU A 81 12.90 1.72 -15.68
N SER A 82 12.99 0.42 -16.01
CA SER A 82 12.78 -0.65 -15.03
C SER A 82 13.82 -0.62 -13.89
N THR A 83 15.06 -0.27 -14.19
CA THR A 83 16.14 -0.15 -13.19
C THR A 83 15.90 1.04 -12.27
N LEU A 84 15.49 2.19 -12.82
CA LEU A 84 15.19 3.39 -12.04
C LEU A 84 14.04 3.13 -11.06
N ASN A 85 12.95 2.51 -11.53
CA ASN A 85 11.81 2.13 -10.68
C ASN A 85 12.18 1.12 -9.59
N TYR A 86 13.07 0.18 -9.90
CA TYR A 86 13.56 -0.79 -8.93
C TYR A 86 14.37 -0.12 -7.82
N VAL A 87 15.29 0.79 -8.19
CA VAL A 87 16.09 1.57 -7.23
C VAL A 87 15.20 2.47 -6.38
N ASP A 88 14.24 3.18 -6.98
CA ASP A 88 13.31 4.02 -6.23
C ASP A 88 12.42 3.22 -5.28
N SER A 89 11.97 2.03 -5.69
CA SER A 89 11.19 1.15 -4.81
C SER A 89 12.00 0.69 -3.60
N ILE A 90 13.28 0.34 -3.80
CA ILE A 90 14.19 -0.01 -2.71
C ILE A 90 14.44 1.19 -1.80
N ALA A 91 14.76 2.35 -2.38
CA ALA A 91 15.04 3.59 -1.65
C ALA A 91 13.82 4.03 -0.80
N ALA A 92 12.63 4.01 -1.39
CA ALA A 92 11.37 4.27 -0.70
C ALA A 92 11.12 3.26 0.42
N GLY A 93 11.43 1.98 0.20
CA GLY A 93 11.36 0.95 1.23
C GLY A 93 12.26 1.25 2.44
N ILE A 94 13.52 1.59 2.19
CA ILE A 94 14.49 1.97 3.23
C ILE A 94 13.97 3.19 4.01
N LEU A 95 13.53 4.23 3.30
CA LEU A 95 12.97 5.44 3.89
C LEU A 95 11.76 5.13 4.76
N PHE A 96 10.81 4.35 4.23
CA PHE A 96 9.55 4.01 4.87
C PHE A 96 9.76 3.20 6.17
N GLY A 97 10.61 2.17 6.12
CA GLY A 97 10.97 1.36 7.30
C GLY A 97 11.77 2.15 8.34
N GLY A 98 12.70 3.00 7.90
CA GLY A 98 13.51 3.86 8.76
C GLY A 98 12.65 4.89 9.51
N ILE A 99 11.78 5.63 8.82
CA ILE A 99 10.89 6.62 9.45
C ILE A 99 9.92 5.93 10.40
N ALA A 100 9.35 4.78 10.02
CA ALA A 100 8.43 4.04 10.89
C ALA A 100 9.08 3.74 12.26
N THR A 101 10.30 3.23 12.25
CA THR A 101 11.00 2.90 13.50
C THR A 101 11.46 4.12 14.27
N ALA A 102 11.85 5.19 13.58
CA ALA A 102 12.26 6.45 14.20
C ALA A 102 11.10 7.19 14.88
N VAL A 103 9.91 7.16 14.29
CA VAL A 103 8.80 8.04 14.66
C VAL A 103 7.74 7.34 15.52
N LEU A 104 7.55 6.02 15.44
CA LEU A 104 6.46 5.31 16.14
C LEU A 104 6.65 5.13 17.67
N HIS A 105 6.81 6.22 18.42
CA HIS A 105 6.92 6.21 19.89
C HIS A 105 5.65 6.72 20.59
N GLY A 106 4.93 7.67 19.98
CA GLY A 106 3.72 8.27 20.53
C GLY A 106 2.50 8.21 19.60
N ARG A 107 1.30 8.32 20.17
CA ARG A 107 0.03 8.42 19.42
C ARG A 107 0.01 9.47 18.31
N PRO A 108 0.48 10.73 18.52
CA PRO A 108 0.45 11.73 17.44
C PRO A 108 1.43 11.40 16.31
N GLN A 109 2.54 10.75 16.63
CA GLN A 109 3.54 10.33 15.65
C GLN A 109 3.06 9.16 14.80
N VAL A 110 2.40 8.18 15.44
CA VAL A 110 1.68 7.10 14.76
C VAL A 110 0.67 7.69 13.79
N PHE A 111 -0.16 8.63 14.26
CA PHE A 111 -1.16 9.31 13.44
C PHE A 111 -0.52 9.90 12.18
N GLY A 112 0.53 10.72 12.35
CA GLY A 112 1.22 11.37 11.24
C GLY A 112 1.82 10.38 10.24
N TRP A 113 2.47 9.32 10.73
CA TRP A 113 3.05 8.29 9.86
C TRP A 113 1.99 7.51 9.08
N THR A 114 0.91 7.05 9.75
CA THR A 114 -0.18 6.33 9.08
C THR A 114 -0.94 7.23 8.10
N LEU A 115 -1.16 8.49 8.47
CA LEU A 115 -1.83 9.46 7.62
C LEU A 115 -0.98 9.75 6.39
N GLY A 116 0.33 9.95 6.53
CA GLY A 116 1.24 10.16 5.40
C GLY A 116 1.24 8.97 4.44
N ALA A 117 1.31 7.76 4.98
CA ALA A 117 1.34 6.54 4.18
C ALA A 117 0.00 6.28 3.45
N LEU A 118 -1.15 6.52 4.09
CA LEU A 118 -2.46 6.42 3.43
C LEU A 118 -2.73 7.60 2.48
N SER A 119 -2.21 8.78 2.79
CA SER A 119 -2.31 9.94 1.88
C SER A 119 -1.53 9.70 0.60
N SER A 120 -0.38 9.03 0.65
CA SER A 120 0.38 8.72 -0.58
C SER A 120 -0.40 7.79 -1.50
N VAL A 121 -1.17 6.86 -0.94
CA VAL A 121 -2.11 6.00 -1.68
C VAL A 121 -3.22 6.84 -2.33
N VAL A 122 -3.86 7.75 -1.57
CA VAL A 122 -4.92 8.62 -2.09
C VAL A 122 -4.40 9.54 -3.20
N ILE A 123 -3.25 10.17 -2.99
CA ILE A 123 -2.60 11.04 -3.99
C ILE A 123 -2.21 10.21 -5.21
N GLY A 124 -1.65 9.02 -5.02
CA GLY A 124 -1.31 8.10 -6.10
C GLY A 124 -2.51 7.74 -6.99
N THR A 125 -3.71 7.64 -6.41
CA THR A 125 -4.96 7.38 -7.15
C THR A 125 -5.59 8.62 -7.79
N ALA A 126 -5.24 9.81 -7.31
CA ALA A 126 -5.79 11.07 -7.78
C ALA A 126 -4.95 11.72 -8.90
N VAL A 127 -3.68 11.33 -9.05
CA VAL A 127 -2.81 11.84 -10.11
C VAL A 127 -3.17 11.14 -11.43
N PRO A 128 -3.59 11.87 -12.48
CA PRO A 128 -3.92 11.28 -13.78
C PRO A 128 -2.66 10.70 -14.44
N ALA A 129 -2.78 9.53 -15.09
CA ALA A 129 -1.73 9.01 -15.97
C ALA A 129 -1.71 9.83 -17.28
N PRO A 130 -0.67 10.63 -17.55
CA PRO A 130 -0.58 11.42 -18.77
C PRO A 130 -0.32 10.50 -19.96
N HIS A 131 -1.13 10.63 -21.01
CA HIS A 131 -0.85 10.02 -22.31
C HIS A 131 -0.66 11.13 -23.34
N GLY A 132 0.32 10.94 -24.22
CA GLY A 132 0.84 11.95 -25.12
C GLY A 132 -0.23 12.58 -25.98
N GLU A 133 -0.28 13.91 -25.98
CA GLU A 133 -0.83 14.63 -27.10
C GLU A 133 0.01 14.32 -28.33
N ALA A 134 -0.45 13.40 -29.17
CA ALA A 134 -0.15 13.42 -30.58
C ALA A 134 -0.91 14.62 -31.19
N HIS A 135 -0.53 15.84 -30.81
CA HIS A 135 -0.76 17.02 -31.62
C HIS A 135 0.61 17.61 -31.93
N SER A 136 1.06 17.29 -33.14
CA SER A 136 2.07 18.04 -33.86
C SER A 136 1.60 19.48 -34.05
N THR A 137 1.68 20.30 -33.02
CA THR A 137 1.65 21.75 -33.16
C THR A 137 3.05 22.25 -32.84
N GLY A 138 3.77 22.69 -33.87
CA GLY A 138 5.15 23.18 -33.81
C GLY A 138 5.33 24.50 -33.05
N LEU A 139 4.73 24.64 -31.86
CA LEU A 139 4.95 25.78 -30.98
C LEU A 139 5.05 25.31 -29.53
N GLY A 140 6.22 25.56 -28.94
CA GLY A 140 6.40 25.68 -27.50
C GLY A 140 6.48 24.35 -26.76
N THR A 141 7.65 24.06 -26.19
CA THR A 141 7.85 23.09 -25.12
C THR A 141 6.89 23.37 -23.96
N VAL A 142 5.70 22.78 -24.00
CA VAL A 142 4.79 22.71 -22.85
C VAL A 142 5.42 21.71 -21.88
N TYR A 143 6.16 22.25 -20.91
CA TYR A 143 6.65 21.53 -19.75
C TYR A 143 5.45 20.91 -19.03
N SER A 144 5.17 19.63 -19.32
CA SER A 144 4.12 18.91 -18.61
C SER A 144 4.59 18.67 -17.17
N PRO A 145 3.90 19.19 -16.13
CA PRO A 145 4.34 19.10 -14.73
C PRO A 145 4.43 17.68 -14.16
N THR A 146 4.09 16.66 -14.95
CA THR A 146 4.02 15.26 -14.55
C THR A 146 5.34 14.50 -14.76
N GLY A 147 6.38 15.12 -15.34
CA GLY A 147 7.66 14.47 -15.68
C GLY A 147 8.46 13.94 -14.49
N ASP A 148 8.37 14.63 -13.35
CA ASP A 148 9.09 14.30 -12.13
C ASP A 148 8.09 13.89 -11.03
N THR A 149 7.75 12.61 -10.93
CA THR A 149 6.95 12.09 -9.80
C THR A 149 7.75 11.08 -8.99
N PRO A 150 8.10 11.38 -7.71
CA PRO A 150 7.87 12.62 -6.98
C PRO A 150 8.76 13.79 -7.45
N PRO A 151 8.28 15.04 -7.39
CA PRO A 151 9.05 16.17 -7.88
C PRO A 151 10.27 16.40 -6.99
N LEU A 152 11.41 16.76 -7.60
CA LEU A 152 12.70 16.91 -6.90
C LEU A 152 12.63 17.79 -5.66
N TRP A 153 11.84 18.87 -5.70
CA TRP A 153 11.69 19.76 -4.54
C TRP A 153 11.10 19.03 -3.32
N LEU A 154 10.19 18.08 -3.53
CA LEU A 154 9.56 17.30 -2.45
C LEU A 154 10.57 16.31 -1.86
N ILE A 155 11.43 15.73 -2.70
CA ILE A 155 12.56 14.90 -2.26
C ILE A 155 13.52 15.73 -1.39
N VAL A 156 13.90 16.93 -1.85
CA VAL A 156 14.80 17.83 -1.12
C VAL A 156 14.19 18.27 0.22
N VAL A 157 12.92 18.67 0.23
CA VAL A 157 12.22 19.04 1.48
C VAL A 157 12.19 17.86 2.45
N THR A 158 11.86 16.66 1.96
CA THR A 158 11.85 15.43 2.78
C THR A 158 13.23 15.12 3.33
N MET A 159 14.27 15.27 2.51
CA MET A 159 15.66 15.08 2.90
C MET A 159 16.06 16.06 4.01
N ILE A 160 15.71 17.34 3.90
CA ILE A 160 15.98 18.34 4.94
C ILE A 160 15.26 17.96 6.25
N VAL A 161 13.97 17.60 6.18
CA VAL A 161 13.19 17.20 7.36
C VAL A 161 13.80 15.97 8.04
N VAL A 162 14.21 14.96 7.27
CA VAL A 162 14.86 13.74 7.79
C VAL A 162 16.24 14.06 8.36
N ALA A 163 17.03 14.93 7.71
CA ALA A 163 18.33 15.36 8.21
C ALA A 163 18.21 16.12 9.54
N VAL A 164 17.28 17.07 9.63
CA VAL A 164 16.97 17.78 10.88
C VAL A 164 16.50 16.79 11.95
N GLY A 165 15.60 15.86 11.60
CA GLY A 165 15.14 14.81 12.51
C GLY A 165 16.29 13.92 13.02
N THR A 166 17.27 13.62 12.17
CA THR A 166 18.48 12.86 12.50
C THR A 166 19.35 13.63 13.50
N VAL A 167 19.60 14.91 13.24
CA VAL A 167 20.41 15.78 14.11
C VAL A 167 19.74 15.99 15.47
N LEU A 168 18.44 16.31 15.49
CA LEU A 168 17.70 16.57 16.73
C LEU A 168 17.57 15.34 17.62
N ASN A 169 17.45 14.14 17.04
CA ASN A 169 17.30 12.89 17.80
C ASN A 169 18.62 12.12 17.98
N ARG A 170 19.77 12.73 17.66
CA ARG A 170 21.08 12.03 17.66
C ARG A 170 21.50 11.46 19.02
N HIS A 171 21.09 12.12 20.10
CA HIS A 171 21.45 11.72 21.47
C HIS A 171 20.37 10.88 22.16
N ARG A 172 19.30 10.52 21.46
CA ARG A 172 18.18 9.80 22.05
C ARG A 172 18.49 8.29 22.09
N SER A 173 19.01 7.82 23.21
CA SER A 173 19.16 6.41 23.56
C SER A 173 18.03 6.01 24.53
N GLY A 174 17.20 5.04 24.14
CA GLY A 174 16.06 4.67 24.98
C GLY A 174 14.93 3.93 24.28
N ILE A 175 15.21 3.16 23.22
CA ILE A 175 14.23 2.20 22.73
C ILE A 175 14.31 1.02 23.70
N GLU A 176 13.18 0.61 24.25
CA GLU A 176 13.14 -0.45 25.24
C GLU A 176 13.72 -1.74 24.62
N ARG A 177 14.93 -2.13 25.04
CA ARG A 177 15.58 -3.39 24.63
C ARG A 177 14.70 -4.52 25.11
N ARG A 178 13.83 -5.04 24.25
CA ARG A 178 13.19 -6.31 24.52
C ARG A 178 14.13 -7.41 24.06
N SER A 179 14.87 -7.93 25.04
CA SER A 179 15.74 -9.09 24.96
C SER A 179 14.94 -10.36 24.69
N PHE A 180 14.45 -10.53 23.47
CA PHE A 180 14.03 -11.82 22.94
C PHE A 180 14.48 -11.86 21.48
N GLU A 181 15.16 -12.96 21.14
CA GLU A 181 15.50 -13.50 19.81
C GLU A 181 15.10 -12.60 18.63
N LEU A 182 16.09 -12.24 17.77
CA LEU A 182 15.89 -11.47 16.54
C LEU A 182 14.50 -11.73 15.96
N PRO A 183 13.58 -10.74 16.01
CA PRO A 183 12.19 -10.94 15.65
C PRO A 183 12.10 -11.12 14.14
N MET A 184 12.39 -12.33 13.67
CA MET A 184 12.30 -12.76 12.27
C MET A 184 10.85 -12.98 11.86
N ALA A 185 9.93 -13.14 12.82
CA ALA A 185 8.53 -13.41 12.58
C ALA A 185 7.84 -12.41 11.61
N PRO A 186 7.98 -11.07 11.74
CA PRO A 186 7.39 -10.13 10.79
C PRO A 186 8.02 -10.18 9.39
N ILE A 187 9.33 -10.45 9.30
CA ILE A 187 10.02 -10.61 8.01
C ILE A 187 9.49 -11.86 7.33
N LEU A 188 9.51 -13.01 8.01
CA LEU A 188 9.00 -14.28 7.48
C LEU A 188 7.52 -14.18 7.10
N ALA A 189 6.70 -13.56 7.95
CA ALA A 189 5.28 -13.33 7.68
C ALA A 189 5.07 -12.44 6.44
N GLY A 190 5.83 -11.35 6.32
CA GLY A 190 5.78 -10.46 5.17
C GLY A 190 6.26 -11.12 3.89
N THR A 191 7.44 -11.74 3.89
CA THR A 191 7.99 -12.43 2.72
C THR A 191 7.07 -13.56 2.25
N LEU A 192 6.52 -14.35 3.18
CA LEU A 192 5.57 -15.41 2.86
C LEU A 192 4.31 -14.84 2.19
N PHE A 193 3.68 -13.84 2.82
CA PHE A 193 2.47 -13.24 2.29
C PHE A 193 2.70 -12.60 0.92
N VAL A 194 3.74 -11.76 0.80
CA VAL A 194 4.08 -11.05 -0.45
C VAL A 194 4.43 -12.03 -1.56
N GLY A 195 5.20 -13.09 -1.26
CA GLY A 195 5.56 -14.11 -2.23
C GLY A 195 4.33 -14.86 -2.76
N VAL A 196 3.43 -15.28 -1.86
CA VAL A 196 2.18 -15.97 -2.24
C VAL A 196 1.26 -15.04 -3.03
N THR A 197 1.11 -13.76 -2.64
CA THR A 197 0.27 -12.81 -3.38
C THR A 197 0.83 -12.51 -4.76
N LEU A 198 2.14 -12.32 -4.90
CA LEU A 198 2.77 -12.08 -6.20
C LEU A 198 2.59 -13.28 -7.12
N PHE A 199 2.90 -14.47 -6.62
CA PHE A 199 2.72 -15.70 -7.39
C PHE A 199 1.26 -15.91 -7.77
N GLY A 200 0.33 -15.67 -6.85
CA GLY A 200 -1.10 -15.72 -7.12
C GLY A 200 -1.52 -14.72 -8.19
N THR A 201 -1.10 -13.46 -8.10
CA THR A 201 -1.42 -12.44 -9.11
C THR A 201 -0.86 -12.80 -10.49
N GLU A 202 0.36 -13.33 -10.56
CA GLU A 202 0.98 -13.77 -11.82
C GLU A 202 0.28 -15.02 -12.38
N TRP A 203 -0.10 -15.96 -11.53
CA TRP A 203 -0.87 -17.14 -11.93
C TRP A 203 -2.22 -16.76 -12.53
N LEU A 204 -3.00 -15.91 -11.86
CA LEU A 204 -4.28 -15.43 -12.36
C LEU A 204 -4.17 -14.57 -13.60
N ALA A 205 -3.06 -13.84 -13.77
CA ALA A 205 -2.84 -13.07 -14.99
C ALA A 205 -2.84 -13.97 -16.24
N HIS A 206 -2.53 -15.27 -16.08
CA HIS A 206 -2.53 -16.27 -17.16
C HIS A 206 -3.74 -17.21 -17.15
N HIS A 207 -4.41 -17.43 -16.00
CA HIS A 207 -5.48 -18.43 -15.84
C HIS A 207 -6.79 -17.89 -15.23
N GLY A 208 -7.03 -16.58 -15.28
CA GLY A 208 -8.16 -15.92 -14.61
C GLY A 208 -9.56 -16.28 -15.14
N ASP A 209 -9.67 -17.02 -16.23
CA ASP A 209 -10.95 -17.47 -16.80
C ASP A 209 -11.56 -18.66 -16.04
N ASN A 210 -10.75 -19.41 -15.29
CA ASN A 210 -11.19 -20.63 -14.61
C ASN A 210 -11.50 -20.36 -13.13
N LEU A 211 -12.77 -20.55 -12.73
CA LEU A 211 -13.20 -20.39 -11.34
C LEU A 211 -12.37 -21.20 -10.33
N VAL A 212 -11.84 -22.36 -10.75
CA VAL A 212 -10.97 -23.17 -9.90
C VAL A 212 -9.65 -22.44 -9.60
N ASP A 213 -9.03 -21.84 -10.61
CA ASP A 213 -7.77 -21.08 -10.46
C ASP A 213 -7.97 -19.82 -9.62
N ILE A 214 -9.12 -19.17 -9.78
CA ILE A 214 -9.53 -18.04 -8.94
C ILE A 214 -9.66 -18.48 -7.48
N GLY A 215 -10.35 -19.59 -7.25
CA GLY A 215 -10.57 -20.15 -5.92
C GLY A 215 -9.27 -20.59 -5.23
N THR A 216 -8.36 -21.25 -5.95
CA THR A 216 -7.08 -21.73 -5.41
C THR A 216 -6.18 -20.58 -4.99
N ALA A 217 -6.08 -19.53 -5.80
CA ALA A 217 -5.23 -18.38 -5.48
C ALA A 217 -5.82 -17.47 -4.38
N ALA A 218 -7.15 -17.30 -4.34
CA ALA A 218 -7.82 -16.64 -3.23
C ALA A 218 -7.60 -17.43 -1.93
N LEU A 219 -7.75 -18.75 -1.97
CA LEU A 219 -7.49 -19.64 -0.84
C LEU A 219 -6.03 -19.57 -0.39
N ALA A 220 -5.07 -19.61 -1.32
CA ALA A 220 -3.65 -19.48 -1.01
C ALA A 220 -3.33 -18.16 -0.31
N THR A 221 -3.91 -17.04 -0.78
CA THR A 221 -3.77 -15.72 -0.16
C THR A 221 -4.34 -15.69 1.25
N VAL A 222 -5.51 -16.29 1.46
CA VAL A 222 -6.17 -16.42 2.76
C VAL A 222 -5.33 -17.25 3.72
N VAL A 223 -4.83 -18.42 3.27
CA VAL A 223 -3.99 -19.31 4.08
C VAL A 223 -2.68 -18.61 4.45
N ALA A 224 -2.00 -17.98 3.49
CA ALA A 224 -0.78 -17.22 3.74
C ALA A 224 -1.03 -16.06 4.73
N GLY A 225 -2.14 -15.35 4.58
CA GLY A 225 -2.57 -14.29 5.50
C GLY A 225 -2.84 -14.78 6.92
N MET A 226 -3.51 -15.93 7.06
CA MET A 226 -3.74 -16.56 8.36
C MET A 226 -2.43 -17.02 9.01
N ILE A 227 -1.54 -17.66 8.26
CA ILE A 227 -0.22 -18.07 8.74
C ILE A 227 0.58 -16.84 9.18
N ALA A 228 0.64 -15.79 8.36
CA ALA A 228 1.30 -14.53 8.69
C ALA A 228 0.74 -13.89 9.97
N ALA A 229 -0.59 -13.87 10.13
CA ALA A 229 -1.25 -13.35 11.33
C ALA A 229 -0.95 -14.19 12.58
N MET A 230 -0.80 -15.52 12.44
CA MET A 230 -0.47 -16.43 13.53
C MET A 230 1.03 -16.40 13.89
N LEU A 231 1.91 -16.18 12.92
CA LEU A 231 3.36 -16.03 13.16
C LEU A 231 3.67 -14.79 14.01
N LEU A 232 2.89 -13.72 13.84
CA LEU A 232 3.06 -12.52 14.64
C LEU A 232 2.70 -12.77 16.11
N PRO A 233 3.45 -12.21 17.07
CA PRO A 233 3.17 -12.41 18.49
C PRO A 233 1.86 -11.72 18.94
N ARG A 234 1.24 -12.28 20.00
CA ARG A 234 0.06 -11.71 20.69
C ARG A 234 -1.14 -11.43 19.76
N ARG A 235 -1.73 -10.24 19.83
CA ARG A 235 -2.89 -9.83 19.01
C ARG A 235 -2.49 -8.92 17.85
N ASP A 236 -1.19 -8.83 17.56
CA ASP A 236 -0.66 -7.93 16.54
C ASP A 236 -1.06 -8.39 15.11
N GLY A 237 -1.35 -9.69 14.93
CA GLY A 237 -1.94 -10.24 13.70
C GLY A 237 -3.32 -9.68 13.33
N THR A 238 -4.00 -8.97 14.23
CA THR A 238 -5.28 -8.30 13.93
C THR A 238 -5.12 -7.26 12.82
N LEU A 239 -4.02 -6.48 12.85
CA LEU A 239 -3.76 -5.45 11.85
C LEU A 239 -3.54 -6.08 10.47
N VAL A 240 -2.79 -7.18 10.41
CA VAL A 240 -2.55 -7.92 9.16
C VAL A 240 -3.85 -8.40 8.52
N LEU A 241 -4.74 -9.03 9.28
CA LEU A 241 -6.03 -9.50 8.76
C LEU A 241 -6.91 -8.34 8.25
N LEU A 242 -6.91 -7.21 8.96
CA LEU A 242 -7.63 -6.02 8.52
C LEU A 242 -7.06 -5.43 7.22
N THR A 243 -5.73 -5.39 7.09
CA THR A 243 -5.07 -4.85 5.90
C THR A 243 -5.22 -5.76 4.69
N ILE A 244 -5.31 -7.08 4.89
CA ILE A 244 -5.64 -8.04 3.83
C ILE A 244 -7.08 -7.81 3.34
N ALA A 245 -8.04 -7.69 4.25
CA ALA A 245 -9.43 -7.37 3.90
C ALA A 245 -9.52 -6.01 3.19
N LEU A 246 -8.84 -4.99 3.69
CA LEU A 246 -8.76 -3.66 3.07
C LEU A 246 -8.16 -3.73 1.66
N SER A 247 -7.08 -4.49 1.45
CA SER A 247 -6.43 -4.64 0.14
C SER A 247 -7.33 -5.38 -0.85
N GLY A 248 -8.05 -6.42 -0.40
CA GLY A 248 -9.04 -7.13 -1.21
C GLY A 248 -10.23 -6.25 -1.61
N VAL A 249 -10.86 -5.60 -0.64
CA VAL A 249 -12.03 -4.73 -0.90
C VAL A 249 -11.63 -3.47 -1.65
N GLY A 250 -10.52 -2.85 -1.29
CA GLY A 250 -9.99 -1.67 -1.97
C GLY A 250 -9.73 -1.93 -3.45
N ALA A 251 -9.16 -3.08 -3.79
CA ALA A 251 -8.94 -3.47 -5.19
C ALA A 251 -10.22 -3.48 -6.04
N THR A 252 -11.37 -3.82 -5.45
CA THR A 252 -12.68 -3.85 -6.14
C THR A 252 -13.33 -2.47 -6.27
N LEU A 253 -13.04 -1.54 -5.35
CA LEU A 253 -13.74 -0.27 -5.22
C LEU A 253 -12.98 0.93 -5.77
N LEU A 254 -11.66 0.79 -5.98
CA LEU A 254 -10.83 1.90 -6.43
C LEU A 254 -11.27 2.38 -7.82
N PRO A 255 -11.67 3.66 -7.97
CA PRO A 255 -12.03 4.22 -9.26
C PRO A 255 -10.85 4.19 -10.22
N SER A 256 -11.12 4.14 -11.53
CA SER A 256 -10.10 4.24 -12.58
C SER A 256 -9.46 5.64 -12.63
N ALA A 257 -10.20 6.68 -12.26
CA ALA A 257 -9.69 8.02 -12.05
C ALA A 257 -10.54 8.76 -11.01
N VAL A 258 -9.89 9.50 -10.11
CA VAL A 258 -10.56 10.43 -9.20
C VAL A 258 -10.03 11.83 -9.50
N PRO A 259 -10.88 12.87 -9.61
CA PRO A 259 -10.38 14.21 -9.86
C PRO A 259 -9.38 14.66 -8.78
N THR A 260 -8.28 15.30 -9.17
CA THR A 260 -7.19 15.72 -8.27
C THR A 260 -7.65 16.55 -7.06
N TRP A 261 -8.68 17.38 -7.25
CA TRP A 261 -9.27 18.20 -6.18
C TRP A 261 -9.92 17.38 -5.05
N THR A 262 -10.28 16.12 -5.31
CA THR A 262 -10.84 15.21 -4.29
C THR A 262 -9.79 14.63 -3.35
N ALA A 263 -8.50 14.77 -3.65
CA ALA A 263 -7.43 14.21 -2.82
C ALA A 263 -7.47 14.80 -1.40
N ILE A 264 -7.59 16.13 -1.27
CA ILE A 264 -7.64 16.83 0.02
C ILE A 264 -8.84 16.37 0.88
N PRO A 265 -10.10 16.36 0.40
CA PRO A 265 -11.21 15.89 1.21
C PRO A 265 -11.09 14.40 1.54
N LEU A 266 -10.57 13.56 0.65
CA LEU A 266 -10.34 12.14 0.96
C LEU A 266 -9.28 11.96 2.05
N ILE A 267 -8.19 12.73 2.03
CA ILE A 267 -7.18 12.76 3.10
C ILE A 267 -7.81 13.18 4.44
N ALA A 268 -8.70 14.18 4.43
CA ALA A 268 -9.42 14.60 5.63
C ALA A 268 -10.34 13.48 6.17
N VAL A 269 -10.99 12.72 5.28
CA VAL A 269 -11.81 11.55 5.66
C VAL A 269 -10.94 10.43 6.23
N VAL A 270 -9.77 10.15 5.65
CA VAL A 270 -8.79 9.21 6.22
C VAL A 270 -8.40 9.64 7.63
N ALA A 271 -8.02 10.91 7.82
CA ALA A 271 -7.69 11.46 9.13
C ALA A 271 -8.84 11.28 10.14
N GLY A 272 -10.08 11.56 9.72
CA GLY A 272 -11.29 11.31 10.52
C GLY A 272 -11.46 9.85 10.91
N GLY A 273 -11.25 8.92 9.97
CA GLY A 273 -11.26 7.47 10.21
C GLY A 273 -10.20 7.05 11.23
N ILE A 274 -8.97 7.55 11.10
CA ILE A 274 -7.88 7.28 12.05
C ILE A 274 -8.27 7.76 13.46
N LEU A 275 -8.75 8.99 13.59
CA LEU A 275 -9.20 9.55 14.87
C LEU A 275 -10.34 8.73 15.49
N LEU A 276 -11.30 8.30 14.67
CA LEU A 276 -12.42 7.49 15.12
C LEU A 276 -11.97 6.13 15.66
N GLY A 277 -11.04 5.45 14.97
CA GLY A 277 -10.53 4.15 15.44
C GLY A 277 -9.65 4.26 16.69
N PHE A 278 -8.95 5.38 16.91
CA PHE A 278 -8.28 5.63 18.19
C PHE A 278 -9.26 5.86 19.34
N ARG A 279 -10.42 6.48 19.09
CA ARG A 279 -11.45 6.72 20.10
C ARG A 279 -12.26 5.46 20.42
N ARG A 280 -12.59 4.65 19.40
CA ARG A 280 -13.42 3.44 19.53
C ARG A 280 -12.81 2.29 18.74
N PRO A 281 -11.81 1.58 19.28
CA PRO A 281 -11.16 0.48 18.58
C PRO A 281 -12.08 -0.75 18.52
N ALA A 282 -12.72 -0.96 17.36
CA ALA A 282 -13.56 -2.13 17.11
C ALA A 282 -13.17 -2.80 15.77
N PRO A 283 -12.10 -3.59 15.73
CA PRO A 283 -11.61 -4.19 14.48
C PRO A 283 -12.62 -5.18 13.85
N MET A 284 -13.52 -5.78 14.65
CA MET A 284 -14.62 -6.58 14.11
C MET A 284 -15.63 -5.73 13.33
N ALA A 285 -15.91 -4.50 13.78
CA ALA A 285 -16.80 -3.59 13.08
C ALA A 285 -16.19 -3.14 11.74
N ALA A 286 -14.86 -2.96 11.70
CA ALA A 286 -14.14 -2.69 10.45
C ALA A 286 -14.29 -3.83 9.44
N LEU A 287 -14.08 -5.09 9.86
CA LEU A 287 -14.27 -6.26 8.99
C LEU A 287 -15.72 -6.42 8.53
N ALA A 288 -16.69 -6.18 9.41
CA ALA A 288 -18.11 -6.21 9.04
C ALA A 288 -18.43 -5.13 8.01
N ALA A 289 -17.87 -3.92 8.16
CA ALA A 289 -18.03 -2.84 7.19
C ALA A 289 -17.38 -3.17 5.84
N PHE A 290 -16.18 -3.78 5.82
CA PHE A 290 -15.55 -4.28 4.60
C PHE A 290 -16.39 -5.37 3.91
N ALA A 291 -16.97 -6.28 4.68
CA ALA A 291 -17.84 -7.32 4.15
C ALA A 291 -19.12 -6.70 3.54
N ALA A 292 -19.73 -5.73 4.23
CA ALA A 292 -20.90 -5.02 3.75
C ALA A 292 -20.60 -4.23 2.46
N THR A 293 -19.47 -3.53 2.38
CA THR A 293 -19.10 -2.80 1.15
C THR A 293 -18.80 -3.74 -0.01
N ALA A 294 -18.17 -4.90 0.23
CA ALA A 294 -17.96 -5.91 -0.81
C ALA A 294 -19.29 -6.45 -1.36
N VAL A 295 -20.26 -6.76 -0.49
CA VAL A 295 -21.60 -7.22 -0.90
C VAL A 295 -22.35 -6.13 -1.65
N LEU A 296 -22.35 -4.89 -1.14
CA LEU A 296 -22.98 -3.76 -1.84
C LEU A 296 -22.35 -3.53 -3.22
N GLY A 297 -21.02 -3.68 -3.34
CA GLY A 297 -20.33 -3.66 -4.63
C GLY A 297 -20.81 -4.78 -5.57
N ALA A 298 -20.88 -6.02 -5.08
CA ALA A 298 -21.36 -7.16 -5.87
C ALA A 298 -22.81 -6.97 -6.38
N LEU A 299 -23.69 -6.48 -5.51
CA LEU A 299 -25.11 -6.24 -5.83
C LEU A 299 -25.31 -5.09 -6.81
N THR A 300 -24.36 -4.17 -6.91
CA THR A 300 -24.44 -2.98 -7.78
C THR A 300 -23.55 -3.05 -9.00
N ALA A 301 -22.80 -4.15 -9.19
CA ALA A 301 -21.84 -4.34 -10.27
C ALA A 301 -22.48 -4.24 -11.67
N GLY A 302 -23.70 -4.72 -11.86
CA GLY A 302 -24.43 -4.64 -13.15
C GLY A 302 -25.10 -3.29 -13.46
N GLY A 303 -24.97 -2.30 -12.58
CA GLY A 303 -25.55 -0.97 -12.79
C GLY A 303 -24.59 -0.02 -13.52
N ALA A 304 -25.15 0.86 -14.35
CA ALA A 304 -24.38 1.91 -15.05
C ALA A 304 -23.47 2.70 -14.09
N ALA A 305 -22.25 2.98 -14.55
CA ALA A 305 -21.27 3.75 -13.78
C ALA A 305 -21.84 5.13 -13.42
N SER A 306 -22.12 5.35 -12.13
CA SER A 306 -22.59 6.64 -11.61
C SER A 306 -21.45 7.34 -10.86
N PRO A 307 -21.17 8.63 -11.12
CA PRO A 307 -20.14 9.38 -10.40
C PRO A 307 -20.43 9.45 -8.89
N VAL A 308 -21.71 9.44 -8.51
CA VAL A 308 -22.15 9.41 -7.11
C VAL A 308 -21.75 8.10 -6.43
N ARG A 309 -21.90 6.97 -7.12
CA ARG A 309 -21.51 5.63 -6.62
C ARG A 309 -20.00 5.60 -6.36
N THR A 310 -19.22 6.06 -7.33
CA THR A 310 -17.76 6.15 -7.25
C THR A 310 -17.30 7.03 -6.09
N ALA A 311 -17.90 8.22 -5.94
CA ALA A 311 -17.59 9.12 -4.83
C ALA A 311 -17.94 8.50 -3.47
N ALA A 312 -19.12 7.86 -3.35
CA ALA A 312 -19.55 7.21 -2.12
C ALA A 312 -18.58 6.08 -1.71
N PHE A 313 -18.19 5.20 -2.63
CA PHE A 313 -17.25 4.12 -2.33
C PHE A 313 -15.85 4.64 -1.97
N SER A 314 -15.36 5.69 -2.64
CA SER A 314 -14.08 6.33 -2.28
C SER A 314 -14.10 6.91 -0.88
N ILE A 315 -15.18 7.60 -0.48
CA ILE A 315 -15.34 8.14 0.87
C ILE A 315 -15.38 7.02 1.90
N VAL A 316 -16.16 5.96 1.64
CA VAL A 316 -16.28 4.83 2.57
C VAL A 316 -14.93 4.11 2.70
N LEU A 317 -14.22 3.86 1.59
CA LEU A 317 -12.93 3.21 1.60
C LEU A 317 -11.86 4.06 2.33
N ALA A 318 -11.86 5.37 2.11
CA ALA A 318 -10.99 6.31 2.82
C ALA A 318 -11.25 6.29 4.35
N ALA A 319 -12.53 6.28 4.76
CA ALA A 319 -12.89 6.21 6.17
C ALA A 319 -12.48 4.86 6.79
N LEU A 320 -12.75 3.77 6.09
CA LEU A 320 -12.44 2.41 6.56
C LEU A 320 -10.94 2.13 6.60
N SER A 321 -10.15 2.64 5.64
CA SER A 321 -8.69 2.49 5.65
C SER A 321 -8.10 3.18 6.89
N GLY A 322 -8.47 4.43 7.15
CA GLY A 322 -8.05 5.15 8.35
C GLY A 322 -8.49 4.44 9.64
N TYR A 323 -9.74 4.00 9.72
CA TYR A 323 -10.30 3.30 10.88
C TYR A 323 -9.62 1.94 11.12
N CYS A 324 -9.31 1.19 10.06
CA CYS A 324 -8.60 -0.09 10.11
C CYS A 324 -7.25 0.05 10.83
N PHE A 325 -6.40 0.98 10.39
CA PHE A 325 -5.04 1.15 10.93
C PHE A 325 -5.00 1.66 12.38
N SER A 326 -6.01 2.38 12.84
CA SER A 326 -6.07 2.87 14.22
C SER A 326 -6.85 1.96 15.16
N SER A 327 -7.79 1.16 14.65
CA SER A 327 -8.58 0.21 15.44
C SER A 327 -7.76 -0.99 15.94
N ALA A 328 -6.74 -1.40 15.17
CA ALA A 328 -5.71 -2.31 15.64
C ALA A 328 -4.55 -1.49 16.19
N ALA A 329 -4.27 -1.61 17.49
CA ALA A 329 -3.15 -0.93 18.13
C ALA A 329 -2.00 -1.92 18.38
N PRO A 330 -1.27 -2.36 17.33
CA PRO A 330 -0.14 -3.26 17.54
C PRO A 330 0.92 -2.57 18.38
N ARG A 331 1.47 -3.33 19.32
CA ARG A 331 2.54 -2.83 20.19
C ARG A 331 3.90 -2.88 19.51
N TYR A 332 4.03 -3.67 18.45
CA TYR A 332 5.28 -3.88 17.72
C TYR A 332 5.33 -3.04 16.44
N ASN A 333 6.33 -2.16 16.34
CA ASN A 333 6.46 -1.21 15.22
C ASN A 333 6.63 -1.91 13.85
N PRO A 334 7.45 -2.97 13.71
CA PRO A 334 7.54 -3.71 12.45
C PRO A 334 6.21 -4.31 11.99
N THR A 335 5.28 -4.64 12.90
CA THR A 335 3.95 -5.10 12.50
C THR A 335 3.11 -4.01 11.85
N ARG A 336 3.29 -2.74 12.26
CA ARG A 336 2.62 -1.60 11.60
C ARG A 336 3.14 -1.39 10.19
N VAL A 337 4.47 -1.50 10.03
CA VAL A 337 5.12 -1.47 8.72
C VAL A 337 4.58 -2.59 7.84
N LEU A 338 4.45 -3.81 8.38
CA LEU A 338 3.88 -4.95 7.67
C LEU A 338 2.44 -4.71 7.18
N GLY A 339 1.54 -4.21 8.03
CA GLY A 339 0.19 -3.93 7.57
C GLY A 339 0.14 -2.85 6.49
N MET A 340 0.98 -1.82 6.59
CA MET A 340 1.02 -0.79 5.54
C MET A 340 1.65 -1.32 4.26
N ALA A 341 2.68 -2.17 4.37
CA ALA A 341 3.27 -2.90 3.25
C ALA A 341 2.23 -3.74 2.48
N ILE A 342 1.33 -4.45 3.18
CA ILE A 342 0.26 -5.24 2.57
C ILE A 342 -0.68 -4.38 1.71
N VAL A 343 -0.87 -3.10 2.06
CA VAL A 343 -1.68 -2.17 1.27
C VAL A 343 -0.98 -1.77 -0.03
N PHE A 344 0.35 -1.71 -0.04
CA PHE A 344 1.12 -1.36 -1.24
C PHE A 344 1.28 -2.55 -2.20
N VAL A 345 1.23 -3.78 -1.70
CA VAL A 345 1.40 -5.00 -2.51
C VAL A 345 0.13 -5.26 -3.31
N PRO A 346 0.25 -5.61 -4.61
CA PRO A 346 -0.91 -5.94 -5.43
C PRO A 346 -1.67 -7.14 -4.85
N SER A 347 -3.00 -7.04 -4.83
CA SER A 347 -3.86 -8.12 -4.35
C SER A 347 -4.31 -9.03 -5.49
N VAL A 348 -4.58 -10.30 -5.19
CA VAL A 348 -5.15 -11.26 -6.16
C VAL A 348 -6.47 -10.76 -6.77
N VAL A 349 -7.23 -9.96 -6.01
CA VAL A 349 -8.48 -9.38 -6.48
C VAL A 349 -8.27 -8.32 -7.57
N VAL A 350 -7.13 -7.62 -7.56
CA VAL A 350 -6.73 -6.75 -8.67
C VAL A 350 -6.57 -7.57 -9.95
N ALA A 351 -5.83 -8.68 -9.89
CA ALA A 351 -5.60 -9.51 -11.06
C ALA A 351 -6.92 -10.02 -11.67
N LEU A 352 -7.91 -10.37 -10.84
CA LEU A 352 -9.26 -10.73 -11.29
C LEU A 352 -10.02 -9.59 -11.95
N ARG A 353 -9.90 -8.39 -11.40
CA ARG A 353 -10.57 -7.21 -11.95
C ARG A 353 -10.00 -6.86 -13.33
N ASP A 354 -8.69 -7.00 -13.49
CA ASP A 354 -7.97 -6.59 -14.68
C ASP A 354 -7.88 -7.71 -15.75
N HIS A 355 -8.27 -8.96 -15.41
CA HIS A 355 -8.20 -10.11 -16.32
C HIS A 355 -9.18 -10.03 -17.51
N PRO A 356 -10.48 -9.73 -17.33
CA PRO A 356 -11.44 -9.66 -18.45
C PRO A 356 -11.12 -8.54 -19.45
N SER A 357 -10.42 -7.50 -19.01
CA SER A 357 -10.07 -6.34 -19.83
C SER A 357 -8.75 -6.47 -20.60
N ARG A 358 -8.11 -7.64 -20.60
CA ARG A 358 -6.85 -7.84 -21.35
C ARG A 358 -7.08 -8.23 -22.82
N ASN A 359 -8.25 -8.80 -23.13
CA ASN A 359 -8.68 -9.11 -24.49
C ASN A 359 -9.47 -7.97 -25.17
N ASP A 360 -10.09 -7.09 -24.38
CA ASP A 360 -10.62 -5.81 -24.88
C ASP A 360 -9.53 -4.75 -24.76
N TYR A 361 -8.95 -4.34 -25.88
CA TYR A 361 -8.09 -3.15 -25.92
C TYR A 361 -8.82 -2.00 -25.22
N GLY A 362 -8.15 -1.38 -24.23
CA GLY A 362 -8.75 -0.53 -23.21
C GLY A 362 -9.74 0.50 -23.78
N THR A 363 -10.76 0.80 -23.01
CA THR A 363 -11.78 1.77 -23.40
C THR A 363 -11.15 3.15 -23.51
N VAL A 364 -11.24 3.75 -24.70
CA VAL A 364 -10.92 5.17 -24.87
C VAL A 364 -12.13 5.97 -24.40
N THR A 365 -12.03 6.55 -23.22
CA THR A 365 -13.04 7.47 -22.68
C THR A 365 -12.69 8.89 -23.11
N VAL A 366 -13.58 9.57 -23.84
CA VAL A 366 -13.39 10.97 -24.22
C VAL A 366 -14.13 11.85 -23.21
N GLU A 367 -13.40 12.61 -22.40
CA GLU A 367 -13.97 13.58 -21.44
C GLU A 367 -13.44 14.98 -21.78
N ASN A 368 -14.34 15.96 -21.92
CA ASN A 368 -14.00 17.36 -22.24
C ASN A 368 -13.11 17.55 -23.50
N GLY A 369 -13.24 16.69 -24.52
CA GLY A 369 -12.43 16.76 -25.74
C GLY A 369 -11.03 16.15 -25.62
N HIS A 370 -10.67 15.64 -24.43
CA HIS A 370 -9.47 14.86 -24.22
C HIS A 370 -9.82 13.37 -24.21
N TRP A 371 -9.03 12.56 -24.91
CA TRP A 371 -9.18 11.11 -24.89
C TRP A 371 -8.30 10.53 -23.78
N TYR A 372 -8.89 9.67 -22.95
CA TYR A 372 -8.26 8.98 -21.86
C TYR A 372 -8.30 7.49 -22.17
N TYR A 373 -7.15 6.84 -22.24
CA TYR A 373 -7.09 5.39 -22.29
C TYR A 373 -7.34 4.86 -20.88
N THR A 374 -8.55 4.42 -20.57
CA THR A 374 -8.83 3.75 -19.30
C THR A 374 -8.42 2.29 -19.44
N GLN A 375 -7.28 1.95 -18.81
CA GLN A 375 -6.79 0.56 -18.78
C GLN A 375 -7.73 -0.41 -18.04
N THR A 376 -8.76 0.10 -17.36
CA THR A 376 -9.75 -0.71 -16.65
C THR A 376 -11.16 -0.18 -16.93
N PRO A 377 -11.95 -0.89 -17.74
CA PRO A 377 -13.40 -0.71 -17.79
C PRO A 377 -14.00 -0.87 -16.39
N THR A 378 -15.15 -0.26 -16.15
CA THR A 378 -15.96 -0.55 -14.96
C THR A 378 -16.17 -2.07 -14.85
N PRO A 379 -15.93 -2.71 -13.69
CA PRO A 379 -16.12 -4.14 -13.56
C PRO A 379 -17.60 -4.49 -13.76
N ASP A 380 -17.94 -4.98 -14.95
CA ASP A 380 -19.28 -5.50 -15.28
C ASP A 380 -19.52 -6.88 -14.64
N SER A 381 -18.47 -7.51 -14.11
CA SER A 381 -18.53 -8.80 -13.43
C SER A 381 -18.58 -8.64 -11.90
N PRO A 382 -19.51 -9.32 -11.20
CA PRO A 382 -19.55 -9.34 -9.74
C PRO A 382 -18.44 -10.21 -9.11
N THR A 383 -17.70 -11.00 -9.90
CA THR A 383 -16.72 -11.98 -9.40
C THR A 383 -15.65 -11.39 -8.49
N PRO A 384 -14.99 -10.24 -8.80
CA PRO A 384 -13.99 -9.66 -7.91
C PRO A 384 -14.56 -9.26 -6.54
N TYR A 385 -15.81 -8.79 -6.49
CA TYR A 385 -16.50 -8.43 -5.25
C TYR A 385 -16.79 -9.65 -4.38
N TRP A 386 -17.25 -10.75 -4.98
CA TRP A 386 -17.46 -12.01 -4.25
C TRP A 386 -16.16 -12.60 -3.72
N THR A 387 -15.07 -12.52 -4.48
CA THR A 387 -13.74 -12.95 -4.01
C THR A 387 -13.26 -12.08 -2.84
N ALA A 388 -13.40 -10.75 -2.93
CA ALA A 388 -13.06 -9.85 -1.83
C ALA A 388 -13.90 -10.11 -0.58
N PHE A 389 -15.20 -10.42 -0.75
CA PHE A 389 -16.07 -10.83 0.35
C PHE A 389 -15.60 -12.13 1.00
N ALA A 390 -15.29 -13.16 0.20
CA ALA A 390 -14.78 -14.44 0.71
C ALA A 390 -13.48 -14.28 1.51
N ILE A 391 -12.53 -13.48 1.00
CA ILE A 391 -11.28 -13.14 1.71
C ILE A 391 -11.59 -12.42 3.03
N THR A 392 -12.55 -11.49 3.02
CA THR A 392 -12.94 -10.74 4.22
C THR A 392 -13.59 -11.65 5.27
N ILE A 393 -14.47 -12.58 4.87
CA ILE A 393 -15.06 -13.58 5.76
C ILE A 393 -13.97 -14.47 6.36
N ALA A 394 -12.99 -14.90 5.57
CA ALA A 394 -11.86 -15.66 6.08
C ALA A 394 -11.03 -14.86 7.09
N CYS A 395 -10.85 -13.54 6.87
CA CYS A 395 -10.21 -12.66 7.84
C CYS A 395 -11.01 -12.53 9.15
N VAL A 396 -12.36 -12.53 9.09
CA VAL A 396 -13.23 -12.57 10.27
C VAL A 396 -13.02 -13.87 11.04
N ILE A 397 -13.04 -15.02 10.35
CA ILE A 397 -12.80 -16.34 10.95
C ILE A 397 -11.42 -16.38 11.60
N GLY A 398 -10.38 -15.91 10.89
CA GLY A 398 -9.01 -15.81 11.39
C GLY A 398 -8.91 -14.93 12.64
N LEU A 399 -9.63 -13.81 12.67
CA LEU A 399 -9.65 -12.92 13.83
C LEU A 399 -10.38 -13.56 15.03
N ILE A 400 -11.47 -14.29 14.80
CA ILE A 400 -12.17 -15.05 15.84
C ILE A 400 -11.24 -16.14 16.40
N ALA A 401 -10.59 -16.93 15.53
CA ALA A 401 -9.64 -17.96 15.91
C ALA A 401 -8.49 -17.39 16.73
N LEU A 402 -7.89 -16.28 16.28
CA LEU A 402 -6.81 -15.60 16.98
C LEU A 402 -7.24 -15.07 18.36
N ARG A 403 -8.47 -14.55 18.48
CA ARG A 403 -9.03 -14.12 19.78
C ARG A 403 -9.32 -15.28 20.72
N ARG A 404 -9.73 -16.43 20.20
CA ARG A 404 -10.01 -17.64 20.98
C ARG A 404 -8.74 -18.31 21.46
N TRP A 405 -7.73 -18.43 20.60
CA TRP A 405 -6.48 -19.12 20.94
C TRP A 405 -5.51 -18.27 21.77
N ARG A 406 -5.70 -16.94 21.81
CA ARG A 406 -4.81 -16.03 22.56
C ARG A 406 -5.56 -15.25 23.62
N ALA A 407 -5.28 -15.60 24.88
CA ALA A 407 -5.85 -14.95 26.06
C ALA A 407 -5.58 -13.43 26.08
N PRO A 408 -6.53 -12.60 26.56
CA PRO A 408 -6.28 -11.19 26.81
C PRO A 408 -5.15 -11.04 27.83
N THR A 409 -4.07 -10.32 27.48
CA THR A 409 -3.04 -9.99 28.46
C THR A 409 -3.61 -8.91 29.40
N ILE A 410 -4.02 -9.29 30.60
CA ILE A 410 -4.44 -8.35 31.64
C ILE A 410 -3.20 -7.54 32.05
N PRO A 411 -3.16 -6.21 31.86
CA PRO A 411 -2.09 -5.38 32.40
C PRO A 411 -2.31 -5.30 33.92
N GLY A 412 -1.58 -6.07 34.74
CA GLY A 412 -1.67 -5.90 36.20
C GLY A 412 -0.99 -6.92 37.11
N THR A 413 -0.72 -8.16 36.69
CA THR A 413 -0.30 -9.21 37.66
C THR A 413 1.21 -9.40 37.84
N ARG A 414 2.06 -8.48 37.34
CA ARG A 414 3.52 -8.60 37.51
C ARG A 414 4.12 -7.79 38.67
N GLY A 415 3.29 -7.07 39.44
CA GLY A 415 3.74 -6.22 40.55
C GLY A 415 3.58 -6.81 41.96
N LYS A 416 3.00 -8.01 42.13
CA LYS A 416 2.71 -8.58 43.47
C LYS A 416 3.45 -9.88 43.79
N ALA A 417 4.21 -10.45 42.86
CA ALA A 417 4.91 -11.72 43.07
C ALA A 417 6.42 -11.56 43.36
N ALA A 418 6.89 -10.32 43.59
CA ALA A 418 8.29 -10.02 43.90
C ALA A 418 8.49 -9.46 45.33
N GLU A 419 7.47 -9.54 46.19
CA GLU A 419 7.52 -9.08 47.59
C GLU A 419 7.06 -10.17 48.60
N SER A 420 7.23 -11.46 48.27
CA SER A 420 7.03 -12.55 49.24
C SER A 420 8.29 -13.36 49.44
#